data_AF-A0A951H2N7-F1
#
_entry.id   AF-A0A951H2N7-F1
#
_cell.length_a   1.000
_cell.length_b   1.000
_cell.length_c   1.000
_cell.angle_alpha   90.00
_cell.angle_beta   90.00
_cell.angle_gamma   90.00
#
_symmetry.space_group_name_H-M   'P 1'
#
loop_
_entity.id
_entity.type
_entity.pdbx_description
1 polymer ?
#
loop_
_entity_poly.entity_id
_entity_poly.type
_entity_poly.pdbx_seq_one_letter_code
_entity_poly.pdbx_strand_id
1 'polypeptide(L)'
;MPEVAGDSPRPRVEASDIDVAGLGWLALGLAGIVVAAIALLALLYQGALHLPDARPIALPPEPRLQTDPAADLAHLNANAAARLGSYGYVDRSRGLVHIPIEEAMKRVVDQGIPDWPNRPR
;
A
#
# COMPACT_ATOMS: atom_id res chain seq x y z
N MET A 1 -12.58 70.45 59.89
CA MET A 1 -12.62 69.28 58.99
C MET A 1 -11.18 68.83 58.75
N PRO A 2 -10.76 67.61 59.12
CA PRO A 2 -9.41 67.15 58.83
C PRO A 2 -9.36 66.44 57.47
N GLU A 3 -8.45 66.87 56.60
CA GLU A 3 -8.14 66.21 55.34
C GLU A 3 -7.12 65.09 55.62
N VAL A 4 -7.57 63.85 55.54
CA VAL A 4 -6.72 62.65 55.61
C VAL A 4 -6.20 62.41 54.19
N ALA A 5 -5.03 62.98 53.87
CA ALA A 5 -4.32 62.65 52.64
C ALA A 5 -3.65 61.28 52.81
N GLY A 6 -4.22 60.26 52.17
CA GLY A 6 -3.69 58.90 52.15
C GLY A 6 -2.37 58.84 51.38
N ASP A 7 -1.32 58.36 52.05
CA ASP A 7 -0.07 57.97 51.41
C ASP A 7 -0.30 56.66 50.66
N SER A 8 -0.38 56.74 49.33
CA SER A 8 -0.48 55.57 48.46
C SER A 8 0.93 55.19 48.01
N PRO A 9 1.44 53.97 48.33
CA PRO A 9 2.76 53.55 47.91
C PRO A 9 2.83 53.54 46.38
N ARG A 10 3.70 54.40 45.82
CA ARG A 10 3.90 54.44 44.36
C ARG A 10 4.44 53.08 43.88
N PRO A 11 3.97 52.55 42.75
CA PRO A 11 4.45 51.27 42.24
C PRO A 11 5.94 51.40 41.90
N ARG A 12 6.77 50.62 42.60
CA ARG A 12 8.19 50.46 42.28
C ARG A 12 8.27 49.60 41.03
N VAL A 13 8.39 50.25 39.87
CA VAL A 13 8.71 49.56 38.62
C VAL A 13 10.18 49.17 38.70
N GLU A 14 10.46 47.88 38.88
CA GLU A 14 11.81 47.32 38.82
C GLU A 14 12.13 47.08 37.34
N ALA A 15 12.80 48.06 36.71
CA ALA A 15 13.39 47.89 35.40
C ALA A 15 14.59 46.95 35.57
N SER A 16 14.35 45.64 35.49
CA SER A 16 15.42 44.65 35.43
C SER A 16 16.20 44.93 34.15
N ASP A 17 17.35 45.57 34.28
CA ASP A 17 18.24 45.93 33.19
C ASP A 17 18.80 44.61 32.63
N ILE A 18 18.25 44.15 31.51
CA ILE A 18 18.68 42.91 30.88
C ILE A 18 20.11 43.12 30.39
N ASP A 19 21.03 42.31 30.90
CA ASP A 19 22.43 42.32 30.48
C ASP A 19 22.52 42.03 28.96
N VAL A 20 22.97 43.02 28.21
CA VAL A 20 23.15 42.95 26.75
C VAL A 20 24.08 41.81 26.35
N ALA A 21 25.07 41.49 27.20
CA ALA A 21 25.96 40.37 26.96
C ALA A 21 25.23 39.03 27.12
N GLY A 22 24.39 38.91 28.17
CA GLY A 22 23.53 37.75 28.39
C GLY A 22 22.53 37.53 27.25
N LEU A 23 21.92 38.60 26.74
CA LEU A 23 21.01 38.54 25.59
C LEU A 23 21.75 38.07 24.32
N GLY A 24 22.97 38.53 24.11
CA GLY A 24 23.82 38.07 23.01
C GLY A 24 24.14 36.57 23.08
N TRP A 25 24.51 36.08 24.27
CA TRP A 25 24.76 34.65 24.49
C TRP A 25 23.51 33.78 24.31
N LEU A 26 22.35 34.27 24.74
CA LEU A 26 21.08 33.58 24.53
C LEU A 26 20.75 33.46 23.04
N ALA A 27 20.89 34.57 22.30
CA ALA A 27 20.65 34.59 20.85
C ALA A 27 21.61 33.65 20.11
N LEU A 28 22.90 33.66 20.49
CA LEU A 28 23.91 32.79 19.90
C LEU A 28 23.64 31.31 20.22
N GLY A 29 23.27 30.99 21.46
CA GLY A 29 22.89 29.64 21.86
C GLY A 29 21.68 29.13 21.09
N LEU A 30 20.64 29.97 20.95
CA LEU A 30 19.45 29.63 20.18
C LEU A 30 19.78 29.40 18.70
N ALA A 31 20.57 30.28 18.09
CA ALA A 31 21.04 30.11 16.71
C ALA A 31 21.85 28.82 16.55
N GLY A 32 22.73 28.51 17.51
CA GLY A 32 23.50 27.27 17.55
C GLY A 32 22.61 26.02 17.59
N ILE A 33 21.55 26.03 18.40
CA ILE A 33 20.59 24.92 18.47
C ILE A 33 19.85 24.74 17.13
N VAL A 34 19.41 25.83 16.50
CA VAL A 34 18.74 25.76 15.19
C VAL A 34 19.68 25.17 14.13
N VAL A 35 20.94 25.63 14.08
CA VAL A 35 21.94 25.10 13.14
C VAL A 35 22.25 23.63 13.42
N ALA A 36 22.42 23.25 14.70
CA ALA A 36 22.65 21.86 15.08
C ALA A 36 21.48 20.95 14.73
N ALA A 37 20.23 21.41 14.90
CA ALA A 37 19.04 20.69 14.53
C ALA A 37 18.95 20.48 13.00
N ILE A 38 19.25 21.51 12.21
CA ILE A 38 19.30 21.42 10.74
C ILE A 38 20.40 20.46 10.30
N ALA A 39 21.61 20.56 10.87
CA ALA A 39 22.73 19.69 10.54
C ALA A 39 22.45 18.23 10.93
N LEU A 40 21.85 18.00 12.11
CA LEU A 40 21.42 16.68 12.55
C LEU A 40 20.34 16.11 11.61
N LEU A 41 19.34 16.90 11.24
CA LEU A 41 18.33 16.50 10.27
C LEU A 41 18.98 16.14 8.92
N ALA A 42 19.89 16.97 8.41
CA ALA A 42 20.62 16.70 7.17
C ALA A 42 21.45 15.41 7.24
N LEU A 43 22.06 15.13 8.39
CA LEU A 43 22.86 13.92 8.63
C LEU A 43 21.99 12.66 8.77
N LEU A 44 20.84 12.75 9.45
CA LEU A 44 19.91 11.64 9.62
C LEU A 44 19.14 11.32 8.32
N TYR A 45 18.92 12.33 7.48
CA TYR A 45 18.11 12.24 6.25
C TYR A 45 18.95 12.37 4.97
N GLN A 46 20.25 12.01 4.99
CA GLN A 46 21.14 12.03 3.82
C GLN A 46 20.57 11.29 2.59
N GLY A 47 19.73 10.28 2.83
CA GLY A 47 19.04 9.49 1.80
C GLY A 47 17.62 9.97 1.46
N ALA A 48 17.00 10.85 2.23
CA ALA A 48 15.56 11.13 2.08
C ALA A 48 15.23 12.10 0.95
N LEU A 49 16.21 12.89 0.49
CA LEU A 49 16.11 13.68 -0.74
C LEU A 49 16.29 12.83 -2.00
N HIS A 50 16.70 11.57 -1.87
CA HIS A 50 16.59 10.62 -2.98
C HIS A 50 15.12 10.22 -3.09
N LEU A 51 14.31 11.06 -3.73
CA LEU A 51 13.12 10.57 -4.41
C LEU A 51 13.64 9.52 -5.39
N PRO A 52 13.32 8.22 -5.22
CA PRO A 52 13.59 7.27 -6.28
C PRO A 52 12.93 7.85 -7.52
N ASP A 53 13.63 7.84 -8.66
CA ASP A 53 13.03 8.18 -9.95
C ASP A 53 11.64 7.57 -9.96
N ALA A 54 10.61 8.42 -9.99
CA ALA A 54 9.25 7.96 -9.99
C ALA A 54 9.14 7.10 -11.23
N ARG A 55 9.27 5.78 -11.06
CA ARG A 55 9.24 4.85 -12.18
C ARG A 55 7.94 5.19 -12.88
N PRO A 56 7.97 5.56 -14.17
CA PRO A 56 6.74 5.87 -14.86
C PRO A 56 5.83 4.69 -14.64
N ILE A 57 4.73 4.93 -13.91
CA ILE A 57 3.71 3.92 -13.67
C ILE A 57 3.27 3.55 -15.08
N ALA A 58 3.65 2.37 -15.54
CA ALA A 58 3.22 1.89 -16.84
C ALA A 58 1.69 1.87 -16.77
N LEU A 59 1.05 2.83 -17.44
CA LEU A 59 -0.38 2.81 -17.52
C LEU A 59 -0.77 1.50 -18.20
N PRO A 60 -1.77 0.77 -17.68
CA PRO A 60 -2.29 -0.38 -18.41
C PRO A 60 -2.68 0.10 -19.81
N PRO A 61 -2.45 -0.72 -20.84
CA PRO A 61 -2.91 -0.38 -22.18
C PRO A 61 -4.40 -0.08 -22.15
N GLU A 62 -4.85 0.79 -23.06
CA GLU A 62 -6.26 1.17 -23.12
C GLU A 62 -7.15 -0.08 -23.21
N PRO A 63 -8.30 -0.11 -22.51
CA PRO A 63 -9.24 -1.21 -22.58
C PRO A 63 -9.62 -1.50 -24.03
N ARG A 64 -9.25 -2.69 -24.51
CA ARG A 64 -9.62 -3.12 -25.87
C ARG A 64 -11.07 -3.58 -25.84
N LEU A 65 -11.91 -2.96 -26.67
CA LEU A 65 -13.30 -3.39 -26.80
C LEU A 65 -13.36 -4.74 -27.51
N GLN A 66 -14.10 -5.69 -26.93
CA GLN A 66 -14.46 -6.94 -27.60
C GLN A 66 -15.45 -6.61 -28.72
N THR A 67 -15.04 -6.80 -29.98
CA THR A 67 -15.80 -6.34 -31.15
C THR A 67 -17.02 -7.21 -31.44
N ASP A 68 -16.96 -8.51 -31.16
CA ASP A 68 -18.08 -9.44 -31.35
C ASP A 68 -18.14 -10.47 -30.20
N PRO A 69 -18.78 -10.12 -29.08
CA PRO A 69 -18.91 -11.02 -27.94
C PRO A 69 -19.67 -12.32 -28.24
N ALA A 70 -20.57 -12.31 -29.21
CA ALA A 70 -21.39 -13.47 -29.55
C ALA A 70 -20.58 -14.52 -30.31
N ALA A 71 -19.81 -14.08 -31.32
CA ALA A 71 -18.90 -14.96 -32.05
C ALA A 71 -17.84 -15.56 -31.12
N ASP A 72 -17.23 -14.73 -30.26
CA ASP A 72 -16.21 -15.20 -29.32
C ASP A 72 -16.76 -16.25 -28.34
N LEU A 73 -17.98 -16.05 -27.83
CA LEU A 73 -18.64 -17.01 -26.95
C LEU A 73 -18.97 -18.32 -27.70
N ALA A 74 -19.40 -18.25 -28.96
CA ALA A 74 -19.63 -19.43 -29.78
C ALA A 74 -18.33 -20.23 -30.01
N HIS A 75 -17.22 -19.54 -30.31
CA HIS A 75 -15.90 -20.16 -30.43
C HIS A 75 -15.42 -20.81 -29.13
N LEU A 76 -15.59 -20.12 -28.00
CA LEU A 76 -15.25 -20.65 -26.69
C LEU A 76 -16.04 -21.94 -26.40
N ASN A 77 -17.34 -21.92 -26.63
CA ASN A 77 -18.21 -23.08 -26.42
C ASN A 77 -17.85 -24.25 -27.34
N ALA A 78 -17.58 -23.99 -28.62
CA ALA A 78 -17.17 -25.02 -29.57
C ALA A 78 -15.85 -25.69 -29.15
N ASN A 79 -14.87 -24.89 -28.71
CA ASN A 79 -13.59 -25.40 -28.22
C ASN A 79 -13.74 -26.21 -26.92
N ALA A 80 -14.60 -25.76 -26.00
CA ALA A 80 -14.90 -26.49 -24.78
C ALA A 80 -15.57 -27.84 -25.10
N ALA A 81 -16.58 -27.84 -25.97
CA ALA A 81 -17.27 -29.06 -26.40
C ALA A 81 -16.32 -30.05 -27.09
N ALA A 82 -15.44 -29.56 -27.97
CA ALA A 82 -14.45 -30.40 -28.64
C ALA A 82 -13.48 -31.07 -27.65
N ARG A 83 -13.01 -30.35 -26.63
CA ARG A 83 -12.13 -30.91 -25.59
C ARG A 83 -12.86 -31.90 -24.67
N LEU A 84 -14.11 -31.63 -24.34
CA LEU A 84 -14.92 -32.50 -23.47
C LEU A 84 -15.32 -33.80 -24.16
N GLY A 85 -15.63 -33.75 -25.46
CA GLY A 85 -16.08 -34.91 -26.24
C GLY A 85 -14.97 -35.74 -26.88
N SER A 86 -13.70 -35.46 -26.57
CA SER A 86 -12.57 -36.14 -27.21
C SER A 86 -11.53 -36.65 -26.21
N TYR A 87 -10.70 -37.56 -26.69
CA TYR A 87 -9.48 -37.98 -26.00
C TYR A 87 -8.36 -36.98 -26.30
N GLY A 88 -7.50 -36.74 -25.31
CA GLY A 88 -6.34 -35.89 -25.51
C GLY A 88 -5.37 -35.94 -24.34
N TYR A 89 -4.23 -35.28 -24.51
CA TYR A 89 -3.24 -35.16 -23.45
C TYR A 89 -3.50 -33.91 -22.61
N VAL A 90 -3.50 -34.08 -21.29
CA VAL A 90 -3.44 -32.98 -20.33
C VAL A 90 -1.98 -32.57 -20.12
N ASP A 91 -1.10 -33.56 -19.94
CA ASP A 91 0.34 -33.36 -19.84
C ASP A 91 1.06 -34.51 -20.54
N ARG A 92 1.65 -34.21 -21.70
CA ARG A 92 2.39 -35.19 -22.50
C ARG A 92 3.65 -35.69 -21.81
N SER A 93 4.33 -34.83 -21.06
CA SER A 93 5.60 -35.17 -20.39
C SER A 93 5.39 -36.21 -19.28
N ARG A 94 4.24 -36.14 -18.62
CA ARG A 94 3.83 -37.06 -17.56
C ARG A 94 2.95 -38.21 -18.04
N GLY A 95 2.66 -38.30 -19.34
CA GLY A 95 1.75 -39.29 -19.91
C GLY A 95 0.31 -39.17 -19.42
N LEU A 96 -0.11 -37.99 -18.94
CA LEU A 96 -1.45 -37.76 -18.41
C LEU A 96 -2.42 -37.45 -19.55
N VAL A 97 -3.45 -38.28 -19.71
CA VAL A 97 -4.50 -38.16 -20.72
C VAL A 97 -5.86 -37.85 -20.09
N HIS A 98 -6.70 -37.12 -20.82
CA HIS A 98 -8.13 -37.02 -20.54
C HIS A 98 -8.92 -37.94 -21.48
N ILE A 99 -10.05 -38.42 -20.96
CA ILE A 99 -11.05 -39.18 -21.71
C ILE A 99 -12.29 -38.29 -21.94
N PRO A 100 -13.15 -38.62 -22.92
CA PRO A 100 -14.43 -37.93 -23.10
C PRO A 100 -15.23 -37.92 -21.79
N ILE A 101 -15.89 -36.80 -21.51
CA ILE A 101 -16.57 -36.59 -20.23
C ILE A 101 -17.71 -37.59 -20.02
N GLU A 102 -18.39 -38.01 -21.09
CA GLU A 102 -19.43 -39.04 -21.03
C GLU A 102 -18.87 -40.37 -20.50
N GLU A 103 -17.66 -40.76 -20.93
CA GLU A 103 -17.03 -41.99 -20.47
C GLU A 103 -16.43 -41.86 -19.07
N ALA A 104 -15.96 -40.67 -18.71
CA ALA A 104 -15.58 -40.37 -17.33
C ALA A 104 -16.79 -40.52 -16.39
N MET A 105 -17.94 -39.94 -16.76
CA MET A 105 -19.17 -40.05 -15.97
C MET A 105 -19.62 -41.51 -15.82
N LYS A 106 -19.62 -42.30 -16.90
CA LYS A 106 -19.96 -43.74 -16.82
C LYS A 106 -19.04 -44.48 -15.86
N ARG A 107 -17.72 -44.29 -15.99
CA ARG A 107 -16.74 -44.95 -15.10
C ARG A 107 -16.93 -44.55 -13.63
N VAL A 108 -17.24 -43.28 -13.38
CA VAL A 108 -17.52 -42.79 -12.02
C VAL A 108 -18.79 -43.42 -11.45
N VAL A 109 -19.84 -43.59 -12.26
CA VAL A 109 -21.06 -44.29 -11.82
C VAL A 109 -20.78 -45.77 -11.54
N ASP A 110 -20.01 -46.43 -12.40
CA ASP A 110 -19.74 -47.88 -12.28
C ASP A 110 -18.77 -48.21 -11.13
N GLN A 111 -17.76 -47.37 -10.91
CA GLN A 111 -16.62 -47.67 -10.03
C GLN A 111 -16.59 -46.79 -8.78
N GLY A 112 -17.41 -45.73 -8.72
CA GLY A 112 -17.28 -44.68 -7.73
C GLY A 112 -16.02 -43.84 -7.93
N ILE A 113 -15.78 -42.91 -7.00
CA ILE A 113 -14.53 -42.15 -6.94
C ILE A 113 -13.75 -42.67 -5.72
N PRO A 114 -12.56 -43.27 -5.92
CA PRO A 114 -11.70 -43.68 -4.81
C PRO A 114 -11.43 -42.51 -3.86
N ASP A 115 -11.46 -42.77 -2.55
CA ASP A 115 -11.22 -41.78 -1.50
C ASP A 115 -12.16 -40.57 -1.51
N TRP A 116 -13.36 -40.70 -2.10
CA TRP A 116 -14.36 -39.63 -2.05
C TRP A 116 -14.76 -39.36 -0.59
N PRO A 117 -14.66 -38.11 -0.11
CA PRO A 117 -14.95 -37.79 1.29
C PRO A 117 -16.43 -38.06 1.58
N ASN A 118 -16.69 -39.15 2.30
CA ASN A 118 -18.01 -39.43 2.83
C ASN A 118 -18.29 -38.41 3.94
N ARG A 119 -19.06 -37.37 3.62
CA ARG A 119 -19.54 -36.43 4.63
C ARG A 119 -20.54 -37.19 5.52
N PRO A 120 -20.25 -37.42 6.81
CA PRO A 120 -21.24 -38.02 7.70
C PRO A 120 -22.48 -37.11 7.73
N ARG A 121 -23.66 -37.72 7.57
CA ARG A 121 -24.96 -37.04 7.67
C ARG A 121 -25.36 -36.81 9.12
#